data_AF-A0A4Q7Y144-F1
#
_entry.id   AF-A0A4Q7Y144-F1
#
_cell.length_a   1.000
_cell.length_b   1.000
_cell.length_c   1.000
_cell.angle_alpha   90.00
_cell.angle_beta   90.00
_cell.angle_gamma   90.00
#
_symmetry.space_group_name_H-M   'P 1'
#
loop_
_entity.id
_entity.type
_entity.pdbx_description
1 polymer ?
#
loop_
_entity_poly.entity_id
_entity_poly.type
_entity_poly.pdbx_seq_one_letter_code
_entity_poly.pdbx_strand_id
1 'polypeptide(L)' 'MRAYAYLLATLSALSDRVRGEDPERGDVPGWVMITVMTAALVLAILIPFREAITQAVTNALTSVTGAGG' A
#
# COMPACT_ATOMS: atom_id res chain seq x y z
N MET A 1 30.70 -19.90 9.83
CA MET A 1 30.86 -19.48 8.42
C MET A 1 29.71 -19.92 7.50
N ARG A 2 29.21 -21.16 7.57
CA ARG A 2 28.11 -21.62 6.67
C ARG A 2 26.77 -20.91 6.88
N ALA A 3 26.40 -20.58 8.12
CA ALA A 3 25.18 -19.83 8.44
C ALA A 3 25.13 -18.45 7.75
N TYR A 4 26.28 -17.78 7.67
CA TYR A 4 26.40 -16.51 6.96
C TYR A 4 26.23 -16.68 5.45
N ALA A 5 26.74 -17.78 4.87
CA ALA A 5 26.54 -18.11 3.47
C ALA A 5 25.06 -18.38 3.14
N TYR A 6 24.33 -19.08 4.02
CA TYR A 6 22.89 -19.27 3.86
C TYR A 6 22.12 -17.95 3.99
N LEU A 7 22.46 -17.12 4.98
CA LEU A 7 21.85 -15.80 5.16
C LEU A 7 22.06 -14.93 3.92
N LEU A 8 23.30 -14.83 3.43
CA LEU A 8 23.60 -14.05 2.24
C LEU A 8 22.92 -14.60 0.98
N ALA A 9 22.88 -15.92 0.80
CA ALA A 9 22.20 -16.55 -0.34
C ALA A 9 20.69 -16.30 -0.31
N THR A 10 20.09 -16.29 0.88
CA THR A 10 18.67 -15.99 1.05
C THR A 10 18.40 -14.52 0.77
N LEU A 11 19.24 -13.62 1.28
CA LEU A 11 19.13 -12.18 1.04
C LEU A 11 19.36 -11.81 -0.43
N SER A 12 20.29 -12.47 -1.13
CA SER A 12 20.53 -12.25 -2.56
C SER A 12 19.35 -12.74 -3.40
N ALA A 13 18.79 -13.91 -3.09
CA ALA A 13 17.61 -14.44 -3.77
C ALA A 13 16.37 -13.54 -3.59
N LEU A 14 16.20 -12.97 -2.39
CA LEU A 14 15.15 -11.98 -2.14
C LEU A 14 15.42 -10.68 -2.89
N SER A 15 16.68 -10.21 -2.92
CA SER A 15 17.06 -8.99 -3.61
C SER A 15 16.91 -9.09 -5.12
N ASP A 16 17.18 -10.25 -5.73
CA ASP A 16 16.98 -10.49 -7.17
C ASP A 16 15.50 -10.46 -7.54
N ARG A 17 14.68 -11.11 -6.71
CA ARG A 17 13.23 -11.09 -6.87
C ARG A 17 12.65 -9.69 -6.73
N VAL A 18 13.25 -8.86 -5.88
CA VAL A 18 12.87 -7.44 -5.71
C VAL A 18 13.44 -6.55 -6.82
N ARG A 19 14.64 -6.85 -7.32
CA ARG A 19 15.30 -6.03 -8.36
C ARG A 19 14.74 -6.24 -9.75
N GLY A 20 14.13 -7.38 -10.06
CA GLY A 20 13.50 -7.63 -11.35
C GLY A 20 14.48 -7.46 -12.51
N GLU A 21 15.17 -8.53 -12.88
CA GLU A 21 15.90 -8.60 -14.14
C GLU A 21 14.93 -8.34 -15.31
N ASP A 22 14.90 -7.11 -15.84
CA ASP A 22 15.54 -6.75 -17.12
C ASP A 22 15.17 -5.30 -17.54
N PRO A 23 16.13 -4.39 -17.74
CA PRO A 23 15.92 -3.01 -18.19
C PRO A 23 15.52 -2.84 -19.68
N GLU A 24 15.10 -3.87 -20.40
CA GLU A 24 14.48 -3.73 -21.73
C GLU A 24 13.02 -3.25 -21.61
N ARG A 25 12.92 -1.91 -21.53
CA ARG A 25 11.78 -1.03 -21.23
C ARG A 25 10.54 -1.22 -22.13
N GLY A 26 9.64 -2.11 -21.74
CA GLY A 26 8.29 -2.18 -22.31
C GLY A 26 7.17 -2.01 -21.29
N ASP A 27 7.26 -2.71 -20.15
CA ASP A 27 6.15 -2.84 -19.23
C ASP A 27 6.49 -2.38 -17.79
N VAL A 28 5.44 -1.88 -17.14
CA VAL A 28 5.45 -1.12 -15.89
C VAL A 28 6.27 -1.81 -14.77
N PRO A 29 7.13 -1.07 -14.01
CA PRO A 29 7.90 -1.66 -12.92
C PRO A 29 7.05 -2.45 -11.92
N GLY A 30 7.56 -3.59 -11.42
CA GLY A 30 6.81 -4.46 -10.50
C GLY A 30 6.32 -3.74 -9.23
N TRP A 31 7.07 -2.75 -8.73
CA TRP A 31 6.63 -1.91 -7.61
C TRP A 31 5.38 -1.08 -7.93
N VAL A 32 5.24 -0.59 -9.16
CA VAL A 32 4.06 0.17 -9.58
C VAL A 32 2.83 -0.73 -9.61
N MET A 33 2.95 -1.95 -10.14
CA MET A 33 1.83 -2.90 -10.17
C MET A 33 1.28 -3.17 -8.77
N ILE A 34 2.16 -3.33 -7.77
CA ILE A 34 1.77 -3.49 -6.37
C ILE A 34 1.01 -2.25 -5.88
N THR A 35 1.50 -1.04 -6.18
CA THR A 35 0.81 0.20 -5.78
C THR A 35 -0.54 0.37 -6.47
N VAL A 36 -0.67 0.02 -7.75
CA VAL A 36 -1.93 0.09 -8.50
C VAL A 36 -2.94 -0.92 -7.97
N MET A 37 -2.50 -2.15 -7.69
CA MET A 37 -3.35 -3.17 -7.08
C MET A 37 -3.83 -2.73 -5.68
N THR A 38 -2.95 -2.15 -4.89
CA THR A 38 -3.29 -1.62 -3.57
C THR A 38 -4.28 -0.46 -3.68
N ALA A 39 -4.04 0.50 -4.58
CA ALA A 39 -4.94 1.62 -4.83
C ALA A 39 -6.32 1.14 -5.29
N ALA A 40 -6.38 0.16 -6.19
CA ALA A 40 -7.62 -0.42 -6.67
C ALA A 40 -8.39 -1.10 -5.52
N LEU A 41 -7.72 -1.88 -4.66
CA LEU A 41 -8.34 -2.50 -3.49
C LEU A 41 -8.86 -1.45 -2.49
N VAL A 42 -8.05 -0.43 -2.21
CA VAL A 42 -8.45 0.67 -1.33
C VAL A 42 -9.68 1.39 -1.88
N LEU A 43 -9.70 1.71 -3.18
CA LEU A 43 -10.84 2.37 -3.81
C LEU A 43 -12.08 1.48 -3.86
N ALA A 44 -11.93 0.18 -4.13
CA ALA A 44 -13.05 -0.77 -4.13
C ALA A 44 -13.76 -0.82 -2.77
N ILE A 45 -13.00 -0.71 -1.67
CA ILE A 45 -13.54 -0.60 -0.32
C ILE A 45 -14.04 0.82 -0.05
N LEU A 46 -13.32 1.88 -0.44
CA LEU A 46 -13.66 3.25 -0.08
C LEU A 46 -14.95 3.76 -0.76
N ILE A 47 -15.15 3.43 -2.04
CA ILE A 47 -16.27 3.92 -2.86
C ILE A 47 -17.65 3.68 -2.22
N PRO A 48 -17.98 2.45 -1.74
CA PRO A 48 -19.26 2.20 -1.08
C PRO A 48 -19.38 2.86 0.31
N PHE A 49 -18.27 3.12 1.00
CA PHE A 49 -18.29 3.67 2.37
C PHE A 49 -18.20 5.20 2.45
N ARG A 50 -18.03 5.90 1.33
CA ARG A 50 -17.82 7.36 1.29
C ARG A 50 -18.86 8.17 2.08
N GLU A 51 -20.13 7.79 1.98
CA GLU A 51 -21.25 8.52 2.59
C GLU A 51 -21.24 8.34 4.11
N ALA A 52 -21.08 7.09 4.58
CA ALA A 52 -20.97 6.78 5.99
C ALA A 52 -19.78 7.49 6.65
N ILE A 53 -18.64 7.56 5.96
CA ILE A 53 -17.46 8.29 6.44
C ILE A 53 -17.77 9.79 6.55
N THR A 54 -18.38 10.39 5.52
CA THR A 54 -18.71 11.83 5.51
C THR A 54 -19.69 12.19 6.62
N GLN A 55 -20.71 11.36 6.83
CA GLN A 55 -21.68 11.53 7.90
C GLN A 55 -21.03 11.39 9.28
N ALA A 56 -20.20 10.37 9.50
CA ALA A 56 -19.49 10.16 10.76
C ALA A 56 -18.58 11.35 11.10
N VAL A 57 -17.84 11.85 10.11
CA VAL A 57 -16.98 13.03 10.27
C VAL A 57 -17.80 14.29 10.57
N THR A 58 -18.89 14.53 9.83
CA THR A 58 -19.76 15.70 10.05
C THR A 58 -20.39 15.70 11.44
N ASN A 59 -20.86 14.53 11.89
CA ASN A 59 -21.43 14.34 13.22
C ASN A 59 -20.38 14.60 14.31
N ALA A 60 -19.16 14.10 14.12
CA ALA A 60 -18.05 14.34 15.04
C ALA A 60 -17.62 15.81 15.11
N LEU A 61 -17.64 16.54 14.00
CA LEU A 61 -17.34 17.97 13.99
C LEU A 61 -18.41 18.78 14.72
N THR A 62 -19.69 18.49 14.45
CA THR A 62 -20.82 19.16 15.09
C THR A 62 -20.84 18.95 16.60
N SER A 63 -20.47 17.76 17.08
CA SER A 63 -20.45 17.47 18.52
C SER A 63 -19.38 18.29 19.26
N VAL A 64 -18.22 18.52 18.64
CA VAL A 64 -17.14 19.31 19.25
C VAL A 64 -17.47 20.81 19.22
N THR A 65 -18.02 21.31 18.12
CA THR A 65 -18.36 22.74 18.00
C THR A 65 -19.58 23.12 18.84
N GLY A 66 -20.58 22.23 18.95
CA GLY A 66 -21.76 22.44 19.78
C GLY A 66 -21.52 22.25 21.28
N ALA A 67 -20.46 21.55 21.69
CA ALA A 67 -20.08 21.39 23.10
C ALA A 67 -19.27 22.58 23.66
N GLY A 68 -18.79 23.47 22.79
CA GLY A 68 -17.92 24.61 23.16
C GLY A 68 -18.59 25.99 23.13
N GLY A 69 -19.86 26.10 22.73
CA GLY A 69 -20.68 27.32 22.79
C GLY A 69 -21.80 27.19 23.81
#